data_AF-A0A931UPL7-F1
#
_entry.id   AF-A0A931UPL7-F1
#
_cell.length_a   1.000
_cell.length_b   1.000
_cell.length_c   1.000
_cell.angle_alpha   90.00
_cell.angle_beta   90.00
_cell.angle_gamma   90.00
#
_symmetry.space_group_name_H-M   'P 1'
#
loop_
_entity.id
_entity.type
_entity.pdbx_description
1 polymer ?
#
loop_
_entity_poly.entity_id
_entity_poly.type
_entity_poly.pdbx_seq_one_letter_code
_entity_poly.pdbx_strand_id
1 'polypeptide(L)' 'MGGQVKTIDCRNLMPPEPLVRAMKAVEELGPEDTLVMLNDRAPMLLYPRLEERGLTHQTEQAPEGHYIITIRRAPAR' A
#
# COMPACT_ATOMS: atom_id res chain seq x y z
N MET A 1 -4.05 18.20 13.02
CA MET A 1 -3.81 18.12 11.57
C MET A 1 -2.43 17.52 11.38
N GLY A 2 -2.34 16.28 10.93
CA GLY A 2 -1.06 15.60 10.76
C GLY A 2 -1.30 14.12 10.54
N GLY A 3 -1.58 13.74 9.29
CA GLY A 3 -1.58 12.34 8.90
C GLY A 3 -0.20 11.73 9.07
N GLN A 4 -0.13 10.49 9.54
CA GLN A 4 1.12 9.75 9.68
C GLN A 4 1.47 9.04 8.38
N VAL A 5 2.75 9.00 8.05
CA VAL A 5 3.28 8.15 6.99
C VAL A 5 3.86 6.88 7.61
N LYS A 6 3.29 5.72 7.30
CA LYS A 6 3.79 4.40 7.69
C LYS A 6 4.44 3.74 6.48
N THR A 7 5.61 3.14 6.65
CA THR A 7 6.27 2.40 5.56
C THR A 7 6.36 0.92 5.92
N ILE A 8 6.03 0.04 4.98
CA ILE A 8 6.22 -1.40 5.09
C ILE A 8 7.14 -1.89 3.97
N ASP A 9 8.16 -2.67 4.32
CA ASP A 9 9.02 -3.32 3.34
C ASP A 9 8.52 -4.75 3.10
N CYS A 10 8.09 -5.02 1.88
CA CYS A 10 7.64 -6.35 1.43
C CYS A 10 8.52 -6.92 0.33
N ARG A 11 9.70 -6.33 0.09
CA ARG A 11 10.72 -6.91 -0.79
C ARG A 11 11.20 -8.26 -0.23
N ASN A 12 11.56 -9.17 -1.12
CA ASN A 12 11.99 -10.55 -0.85
C ASN A 12 10.94 -11.45 -0.17
N LEU A 13 9.68 -10.99 -0.02
CA LEU A 13 8.62 -11.81 0.56
C LEU A 13 7.91 -12.63 -0.52
N MET A 14 7.67 -13.91 -0.20
CA MET A 14 6.95 -14.83 -1.09
C MET A 14 5.44 -14.61 -1.01
N PRO A 15 4.69 -14.74 -2.11
CA PRO A 15 3.24 -14.77 -2.06
C PRO A 15 2.72 -15.84 -1.09
N PRO A 16 1.69 -15.57 -0.26
CA PRO A 16 0.86 -14.36 -0.23
C PRO A 16 1.32 -13.26 0.76
N GLU A 17 2.51 -13.37 1.34
CA GLU A 17 2.95 -12.54 2.47
C GLU A 17 2.89 -11.01 2.20
N PRO A 18 3.35 -10.46 1.05
CA PRO A 18 3.23 -9.02 0.76
C PRO A 18 1.79 -8.52 0.84
N LEU A 19 0.84 -9.32 0.32
CA LEU A 19 -0.56 -8.98 0.31
C LEU A 19 -1.12 -8.96 1.73
N VAL A 20 -0.85 -10.00 2.52
CA VAL A 20 -1.36 -10.09 3.89
C VAL A 20 -0.86 -8.92 4.74
N ARG A 21 0.43 -8.55 4.61
CA ARG A 21 1.00 -7.40 5.34
C ARG A 21 0.37 -6.08 4.94
N ALA A 22 0.22 -5.84 3.64
CA ALA A 22 -0.44 -4.63 3.14
C ALA A 22 -1.88 -4.53 3.64
N MET A 23 -2.66 -5.62 3.56
CA MET A 23 -4.05 -5.64 4.02
C MET A 23 -4.18 -5.33 5.51
N LYS A 24 -3.34 -5.92 6.37
CA LYS A 24 -3.31 -5.59 7.81
C LYS A 24 -2.93 -4.14 8.06
N ALA A 25 -1.95 -3.63 7.34
CA ALA A 25 -1.48 -2.26 7.52
C ALA A 25 -2.54 -1.21 7.11
N VAL A 26 -3.34 -1.47 6.08
CA VAL A 26 -4.41 -0.55 5.66
C VAL A 26 -5.64 -0.57 6.57
N GLU A 27 -5.85 -1.66 7.33
CA GLU A 27 -6.92 -1.72 8.34
C GLU A 27 -6.69 -0.73 9.49
N GLU A 28 -5.41 -0.50 9.85
CA GLU A 28 -4.99 0.45 10.87
C GLU A 28 -4.86 1.89 10.36
N LEU A 29 -5.03 2.13 9.06
CA LEU A 29 -4.77 3.43 8.44
C LEU A 29 -5.84 4.44 8.83
N GLY A 30 -5.46 5.56 9.44
CA GLY A 30 -6.36 6.67 9.73
C GLY A 30 -6.85 7.41 8.47
N PRO A 31 -7.80 8.36 8.61
CA PRO A 31 -8.34 9.13 7.48
C PRO A 31 -7.30 9.94 6.71
N GLU A 32 -6.32 10.51 7.41
CA GLU A 32 -5.26 11.35 6.85
C GLU A 32 -3.94 10.59 6.65
N ASP A 33 -3.88 9.32 7.05
CA ASP A 33 -2.64 8.55 7.05
C ASP A 33 -2.30 8.05 5.64
N THR A 34 -1.00 7.85 5.42
CA THR A 34 -0.47 7.28 4.19
C THR A 34 0.34 6.03 4.51
N LEU A 35 0.07 4.95 3.79
CA LEU A 35 0.90 3.74 3.81
C LEU A 35 1.78 3.72 2.56
N VAL A 36 3.08 3.58 2.73
CA VAL A 36 4.05 3.32 1.66
C VAL A 36 4.48 1.87 1.73
N MET A 37 4.30 1.12 0.65
CA MET A 37 4.71 -0.27 0.54
C MET A 37 5.82 -0.39 -0.49
N LEU A 38 6.94 -0.99 -0.11
CA LEU A 38 8.01 -1.40 -1.02
C LEU A 38 7.78 -2.86 -1.44
N ASN A 39 7.85 -3.16 -2.74
CA ASN A 39 7.62 -4.51 -3.25
C ASN A 39 8.51 -4.82 -4.45
N ASP A 40 8.92 -6.07 -4.64
CA ASP A 40 9.77 -6.45 -5.78
C ASP A 40 9.03 -6.39 -7.13
N ARG A 41 7.70 -6.41 -7.09
CA ARG A 41 6.83 -6.42 -8.27
C ARG A 41 5.55 -5.62 -8.00
N ALA A 42 4.92 -5.14 -9.06
CA ALA A 42 3.60 -4.50 -8.96
C ALA A 42 2.56 -5.48 -8.35
N PRO A 43 1.90 -5.14 -7.22
CA PRO A 43 0.97 -6.05 -6.56
C PRO A 43 -0.44 -6.01 -7.20
N MET A 44 -0.58 -6.59 -8.40
CA MET A 44 -1.83 -6.58 -9.16
C MET A 44 -3.05 -7.12 -8.38
N LEU A 45 -2.85 -8.11 -7.51
CA LEU A 45 -3.92 -8.68 -6.67
C LEU A 45 -4.31 -7.80 -5.48
N LEU A 46 -3.48 -6.83 -5.10
CA LEU A 46 -3.74 -5.92 -4.00
C LEU A 46 -4.69 -4.80 -4.43
N TYR A 47 -4.48 -4.23 -5.62
CA TYR A 47 -5.22 -3.07 -6.13
C TYR A 47 -6.75 -3.19 -6.04
N PRO A 48 -7.41 -4.25 -6.56
CA PRO A 48 -8.86 -4.38 -6.44
C PRO A 48 -9.33 -4.46 -4.99
N ARG A 49 -8.56 -5.07 -4.09
CA ARG A 49 -8.90 -5.16 -2.65
C ARG A 49 -8.81 -3.82 -1.93
N LEU A 50 -7.93 -2.92 -2.39
CA LEU A 50 -7.84 -1.56 -1.87
C LEU A 50 -9.07 -0.75 -2.30
N GLU A 51 -9.43 -0.83 -3.58
CA GLU A 51 -10.60 -0.14 -4.13
C GLU A 51 -11.90 -0.58 -3.45
N GLU A 52 -12.10 -1.89 -3.24
CA GLU A 52 -13.23 -2.46 -2.48
C GLU A 52 -13.38 -1.88 -1.06
N ARG A 53 -12.28 -1.38 -0.47
CA ARG A 53 -12.24 -0.80 0.88
C ARG A 53 -12.29 0.73 0.88
N GLY A 54 -12.51 1.36 -0.27
CA GLY A 54 -12.47 2.82 -0.39
C GLY A 54 -11.07 3.38 -0.16
N LEU A 55 -10.02 2.65 -0.55
CA LEU A 55 -8.64 3.14 -0.55
C LEU A 55 -8.22 3.48 -1.99
N THR A 56 -7.37 4.48 -2.11
CA THR A 56 -6.68 4.85 -3.36
C THR A 56 -5.23 4.40 -3.29
N HIS A 57 -4.65 4.12 -4.45
CA HIS A 57 -3.24 3.75 -4.55
C HIS A 57 -2.56 4.44 -5.73
N GLN A 58 -1.26 4.70 -5.58
CA GLN A 58 -0.36 5.15 -6.63
C GLN A 58 0.86 4.24 -6.62
N THR A 59 1.28 3.78 -7.80
CA THR A 59 2.43 2.89 -7.94
C THR A 59 3.48 3.54 -8.80
N GLU A 60 4.70 3.58 -8.29
CA GLU A 60 5.88 4.09 -8.99
C GLU A 60 6.95 2.98 -9.03
N GLN A 61 7.68 2.89 -10.13
CA GLN A 61 8.85 2.01 -10.22
C GLN A 61 10.10 2.80 -9.88
N ALA A 62 10.81 2.35 -8.84
CA ALA A 62 12.08 2.95 -8.45
C ALA A 62 13.19 2.55 -9.45
N PRO A 63 14.24 3.38 -9.61
CA PRO A 63 15.37 3.08 -10.50
C PRO A 63 16.06 1.74 -10.18
N GLU A 64 15.99 1.31 -8.92
CA GLU A 64 16.58 0.06 -8.42
C GLU A 64 15.75 -1.19 -8.76
N GLY A 65 14.64 -1.05 -9.51
CA GLY A 65 13.82 -2.15 -10.02
C GLY A 65 12.69 -2.60 -9.10
N HIS A 66 12.60 -2.07 -7.88
CA HIS A 66 11.49 -2.30 -6.98
C HIS A 66 10.34 -1.30 -7.20
N TYR A 67 9.18 -1.59 -6.63
CA TYR A 67 7.96 -0.79 -6.73
C TYR A 67 7.66 -0.12 -5.39
N ILE A 68 7.25 1.14 -5.47
CA ILE A 68 6.79 1.95 -4.35
C ILE A 68 5.29 2.15 -4.55
N ILE A 69 4.49 1.64 -3.63
CA ILE A 69 3.04 1.76 -3.67
C ILE A 69 2.61 2.67 -2.52
N THR A 70 2.08 3.84 -2.85
CA THR A 70 1.51 4.79 -1.89
C THR A 70 0.01 4.54 -1.80
N ILE A 71 -0.50 4.29 -0.60
CA ILE A 71 -1.89 3.92 -0.33
C ILE A 71 -2.49 4.92 0.68
N ARG A 72 -3.69 5.42 0.40
CA ARG A 72 -4.42 6.39 1.23
C ARG A 72 -5.90 6.08 1.25
N ARG A 73 -6.63 6.52 2.27
CA ARG A 73 -8.11 6.49 2.23
C ARG A 73 -8.60 7.40 1.12
N ALA A 74 -9.60 6.93 0.36
CA ALA A 74 -10.30 7.78 -0.58
C ALA A 74 -11.00 8.88 0.22
N PRO A 75 -11.02 10.13 -0.27
CA PRO A 75 -11.81 11.17 0.38
C PRO A 75 -13.27 10.72 0.42
N ALA A 76 -13.89 10.82 1.60
CA ALA A 76 -15.33 10.62 1.72
C ALA A 76 -16.02 11.64 0.81
N ARG A 77 -16.87 11.15 -0.10
CA ARG A 77 -17.70 12.00 -0.95
C ARG A 77 -18.83 12.65 -0.17
#